data_AF-A0A133U9Y8-F1
#
_entry.id   AF-A0A133U9Y8-F1
#
_cell.length_a   1.000
_cell.length_b   1.000
_cell.length_c   1.000
_cell.angle_alpha   90.00
_cell.angle_beta   90.00
_cell.angle_gamma   90.00
#
_symmetry.space_group_name_H-M   'P 1'
#
loop_
_entity.id
_entity.type
_entity.pdbx_description
1 polymer ?
#
loop_
_entity_poly.entity_id
_entity_poly.type
_entity_poly.pdbx_seq_one_letter_code
_entity_poly.pdbx_strand_id
1 'polypeptide(L)'
;MKADDVKPGMRNLDLELKVVDMEEPHTFEKKGKQGKVVTAVCEDDSGRVKVSLWDEDVDRVETGDRIRVEGGYSRLFKGELRVSAGRHGEIVVLT
;
A
#
# COMPACT_ATOMS: atom_id res chain seq x y z
N MET A 1 5.63 -10.73 7.51
CA MET A 1 6.22 -11.15 6.22
C MET A 1 7.29 -10.14 5.82
N LYS A 2 8.14 -10.43 4.85
CA LYS A 2 9.13 -9.48 4.31
C LYS A 2 8.75 -9.02 2.89
N ALA A 3 9.26 -7.88 2.45
CA ALA A 3 8.93 -7.30 1.14
C ALA A 3 9.29 -8.23 -0.03
N ASP A 4 10.45 -8.90 0.01
CA ASP A 4 10.89 -9.81 -1.07
C ASP A 4 10.05 -11.10 -1.17
N ASP A 5 9.38 -11.49 -0.08
CA ASP A 5 8.49 -12.66 -0.07
C ASP A 5 7.16 -12.41 -0.81
N VAL A 6 6.83 -11.15 -1.10
CA VAL A 6 5.54 -10.79 -1.69
C VAL A 6 5.49 -11.25 -3.14
N LYS A 7 4.52 -12.11 -3.43
CA LYS A 7 4.23 -12.63 -4.78
C LYS A 7 2.84 -12.18 -5.22
N PRO A 8 2.55 -12.11 -6.53
CA PRO A 8 1.20 -11.86 -7.00
C PRO A 8 0.15 -12.81 -6.42
N GLY A 9 -1.01 -12.28 -6.04
CA GLY A 9 -2.17 -13.10 -5.66
C GLY A 9 -2.21 -13.56 -4.20
N MET A 10 -1.31 -13.07 -3.35
CA MET A 10 -1.35 -13.35 -1.92
C MET A 10 -2.48 -12.58 -1.25
N ARG A 11 -2.97 -13.13 -0.15
CA ARG A 11 -4.07 -12.60 0.67
C ARG A 11 -3.71 -12.77 2.14
N ASN A 12 -4.32 -11.96 3.00
CA ASN A 12 -4.08 -11.99 4.45
C ASN A 12 -2.58 -11.87 4.77
N LEU A 13 -1.92 -10.93 4.10
CA LEU A 13 -0.51 -10.63 4.32
C LEU A 13 -0.37 -9.49 5.31
N ASP A 14 0.60 -9.62 6.21
CA ASP A 14 0.99 -8.57 7.16
C ASP A 14 2.44 -8.16 6.90
N LEU A 15 2.66 -6.86 6.67
CA LEU A 15 3.96 -6.28 6.33
C LEU A 15 4.20 -5.01 7.15
N GLU A 16 5.42 -4.86 7.66
CA GLU A 16 5.90 -3.60 8.24
C GLU A 16 6.98 -3.04 7.33
N LEU A 17 6.80 -1.80 6.88
CA LEU A 17 7.62 -1.18 5.84
C LEU A 17 7.86 0.29 6.18
N LYS A 18 8.96 0.85 5.68
CA LYS A 18 9.20 2.29 5.67
C LYS A 18 8.81 2.88 4.33
N VAL A 19 8.05 3.96 4.33
CA VAL A 19 7.72 4.72 3.12
C VAL A 19 8.94 5.53 2.69
N VAL A 20 9.40 5.33 1.46
CA VAL A 20 10.59 6.03 0.93
C VAL A 20 10.26 6.97 -0.22
N ASP A 21 9.14 6.76 -0.90
CA ASP A 21 8.68 7.64 -1.96
C ASP A 21 7.16 7.52 -2.14
N MET A 22 6.55 8.53 -2.76
CA MET A 22 5.12 8.55 -3.09
C MET A 22 4.91 9.11 -4.50
N GLU A 23 4.20 8.35 -5.33
CA GLU A 23 3.78 8.80 -6.67
C GLU A 23 2.67 9.87 -6.56
N GLU A 24 2.37 10.53 -7.68
CA GLU A 24 1.29 11.53 -7.72
C GLU A 24 -0.09 10.91 -7.39
N PRO A 25 -0.92 11.60 -6.59
CA PRO A 25 -2.28 11.15 -6.32
C PRO A 25 -3.14 11.08 -7.58
N HIS A 26 -3.83 9.97 -7.73
CA HIS A 26 -4.80 9.77 -8.79
C HIS A 26 -6.22 9.82 -8.21
N THR A 27 -7.05 10.71 -8.74
CA THR A 27 -8.48 10.78 -8.38
C THR A 27 -9.33 9.92 -9.31
N PHE A 28 -10.35 9.27 -8.77
CA PHE A 28 -11.31 8.49 -9.55
C PHE A 28 -12.73 8.71 -9.05
N GLU A 29 -13.73 8.47 -9.90
CA GLU A 29 -15.13 8.46 -9.48
C GLU A 29 -15.65 7.02 -9.39
N LYS A 30 -16.31 6.69 -8.29
CA LYS A 30 -16.92 5.37 -8.09
C LYS A 30 -18.29 5.52 -7.42
N LYS A 31 -19.34 5.08 -8.11
CA LYS A 31 -20.74 5.15 -7.64
C LYS A 31 -21.15 6.58 -7.23
N GLY A 32 -20.72 7.58 -8.00
CA GLY A 32 -21.03 9.00 -7.74
C GLY A 32 -20.27 9.62 -6.57
N LYS A 33 -19.26 8.94 -6.01
CA LYS A 33 -18.33 9.51 -5.04
C LYS A 33 -16.94 9.62 -5.66
N GLN A 34 -16.27 10.75 -5.41
CA GLN A 34 -14.84 10.88 -5.70
C GLN A 34 -14.05 10.10 -4.65
N GLY A 35 -13.05 9.36 -5.10
CA GLY A 35 -12.04 8.71 -4.28
C GLY A 35 -10.65 9.04 -4.81
N LYS A 36 -9.63 8.69 -4.04
CA LYS A 36 -8.22 8.92 -4.41
C LYS A 36 -7.36 7.71 -4.09
N VAL A 37 -6.27 7.58 -4.85
CA VAL A 37 -5.28 6.53 -4.65
C VAL A 37 -3.89 7.09 -4.90
N VAL A 38 -2.95 6.75 -4.03
CA VAL A 38 -1.52 7.01 -4.20
C VAL A 38 -0.78 5.68 -4.19
N THR A 39 0.22 5.56 -5.05
CA THR A 39 1.21 4.48 -4.93
C THR A 39 2.35 4.97 -4.04
N ALA A 40 2.54 4.36 -2.87
CA ALA A 40 3.74 4.53 -2.07
C ALA A 40 4.78 3.47 -2.47
N VAL A 41 6.05 3.86 -2.54
CA VAL A 41 7.18 2.93 -2.58
C VAL A 41 7.64 2.74 -1.15
N CYS A 42 7.59 1.50 -0.68
CA CYS A 42 7.94 1.16 0.68
C CYS A 42 9.06 0.12 0.69
N GLU A 43 9.89 0.13 1.72
CA GLU A 43 11.03 -0.78 1.84
C GLU A 43 11.17 -1.35 3.25
N ASP A 44 11.72 -2.56 3.33
CA ASP A 44 12.29 -3.13 4.54
C ASP A 44 13.73 -3.58 4.27
N ASP A 45 14.31 -4.34 5.20
CA ASP A 45 15.65 -4.92 5.07
C ASP A 45 15.78 -5.98 3.96
N SER A 46 14.68 -6.53 3.45
CA SER A 46 14.68 -7.54 2.39
C SER A 46 14.56 -6.93 1.00
N GLY A 47 13.87 -5.79 0.85
CA GLY A 47 13.64 -5.20 -0.46
C GLY A 47 12.57 -4.13 -0.48
N ARG A 48 12.05 -3.86 -1.68
CA ARG A 48 11.06 -2.80 -1.95
C ARG A 48 9.77 -3.37 -2.51
N VAL A 49 8.66 -2.78 -2.10
CA VAL A 49 7.32 -3.12 -2.60
C VAL A 49 6.49 -1.86 -2.78
N LYS A 50 5.63 -1.85 -3.81
CA LYS A 50 4.66 -0.77 -4.01
C LYS A 50 3.40 -1.05 -3.18
N VAL A 51 2.95 -0.07 -2.42
CA VAL A 51 1.72 -0.11 -1.62
C VAL A 51 0.72 0.89 -2.20
N SER A 52 -0.53 0.46 -2.43
CA SER A 52 -1.62 1.35 -2.83
C SER A 52 -2.38 1.83 -1.61
N LEU A 53 -2.27 3.13 -1.33
CA LEU A 53 -2.98 3.86 -0.28
C LEU A 53 -4.28 4.39 -0.87
N TRP A 54 -5.40 4.15 -0.20
CA TRP A 54 -6.73 4.53 -0.69
C TRP A 54 -7.37 5.57 0.22
N ASP A 55 -8.05 6.53 -0.40
CA ASP A 55 -8.92 7.49 0.28
C ASP A 55 -8.26 8.13 1.51
N GLU A 56 -8.68 7.79 2.72
CA GLU A 56 -8.13 8.32 3.97
C GLU A 56 -6.65 7.96 4.21
N ASP A 57 -6.18 6.80 3.72
CA ASP A 57 -4.78 6.41 3.86
C ASP A 57 -3.84 7.38 3.13
N VAL A 58 -4.33 8.00 2.04
CA VAL A 58 -3.55 8.97 1.26
C VAL A 58 -3.23 10.23 2.07
N ASP A 59 -4.10 10.61 3.01
CA ASP A 59 -3.87 11.78 3.87
C ASP A 59 -3.12 11.46 5.16
N ARG A 60 -3.08 10.17 5.54
CA ARG A 60 -2.52 9.71 6.82
C ARG A 60 -1.06 9.31 6.73
N VAL A 61 -0.58 8.95 5.55
CA VAL A 61 0.75 8.40 5.32
C VAL A 61 1.61 9.40 4.57
N GLU A 62 2.80 9.65 5.09
CA GLU A 62 3.80 10.53 4.48
C GLU A 62 5.12 9.80 4.18
N THR A 63 5.94 10.39 3.32
CA THR A 63 7.29 9.88 3.06
C THR A 63 8.12 9.97 4.34
N GLY A 64 8.76 8.85 4.71
CA GLY A 64 9.53 8.72 5.93
C GLY A 64 8.83 7.90 7.02
N ASP A 65 7.51 7.75 6.93
CA ASP A 65 6.73 7.00 7.91
C ASP A 65 7.08 5.52 7.91
N ARG A 66 6.91 4.89 9.07
CA ARG A 66 6.84 3.44 9.19
C ARG A 66 5.38 3.05 9.19
N ILE A 67 4.99 2.17 8.27
CA ILE A 67 3.62 1.71 8.16
C ILE A 67 3.55 0.20 8.34
N ARG A 68 2.41 -0.27 8.84
CA ARG A 68 2.05 -1.67 8.89
C ARG A 68 0.80 -1.90 8.06
N VAL A 69 0.91 -2.76 7.05
CA VAL A 69 -0.22 -3.28 6.30
C VAL A 69 -0.71 -4.53 7.02
N GLU A 70 -1.97 -4.55 7.43
CA GLU A 70 -2.59 -5.71 8.08
C GLU A 70 -3.71 -6.29 7.21
N GLY A 71 -3.78 -7.62 7.10
CA GLY A 71 -4.83 -8.30 6.34
C GLY A 71 -4.82 -7.97 4.84
N GLY A 72 -3.69 -7.50 4.32
CA GLY A 72 -3.57 -7.01 2.96
C GLY A 72 -3.65 -8.10 1.91
N TYR A 73 -3.60 -7.67 0.65
CA TYR A 73 -3.49 -8.54 -0.51
C TYR A 73 -2.51 -7.96 -1.53
N SER A 74 -1.93 -8.83 -2.33
CA SER A 74 -1.06 -8.45 -3.44
C SER A 74 -1.69 -8.79 -4.78
N ARG A 75 -1.48 -7.94 -5.77
CA ARG A 75 -1.91 -8.18 -7.16
C ARG A 75 -0.94 -7.57 -8.15
N LEU A 76 -0.99 -8.04 -9.39
CA LEU A 76 -0.39 -7.32 -10.51
C LEU A 76 -1.38 -6.27 -11.02
N PHE A 77 -0.92 -5.03 -11.11
CA PHE A 77 -1.63 -3.95 -11.78
C PHE A 77 -0.73 -3.35 -12.85
N LYS A 78 -1.16 -3.43 -14.12
CA LYS A 78 -0.35 -3.02 -15.29
C LYS A 78 1.07 -3.62 -15.30
N GLY A 79 1.21 -4.87 -14.86
CA GLY A 79 2.49 -5.58 -14.81
C GLY A 79 3.32 -5.33 -13.55
N GLU A 80 2.90 -4.43 -12.66
CA GLU A 80 3.60 -4.15 -11.41
C GLU A 80 2.94 -4.84 -10.22
N LEU A 81 3.74 -5.45 -9.35
CA LEU A 81 3.28 -5.99 -8.07
C LEU A 81 2.92 -4.84 -7.13
N ARG A 82 1.69 -4.86 -6.63
CA ARG A 82 1.21 -3.88 -5.65
C ARG A 82 0.53 -4.60 -4.49
N VAL A 83 0.79 -4.11 -3.28
CA VAL A 83 0.14 -4.49 -2.04
C VAL A 83 -0.94 -3.45 -1.70
N SER A 84 -2.05 -3.89 -1.12
CA SER A 84 -3.07 -2.99 -0.59
C SER A 84 -3.78 -3.65 0.58
N ALA A 85 -4.19 -2.86 1.58
CA ALA A 85 -5.02 -3.31 2.69
C ALA A 85 -6.39 -3.84 2.21
N GLY A 86 -6.97 -3.21 1.19
CA GLY A 86 -8.29 -3.58 0.68
C GLY A 86 -9.41 -3.30 1.68
N ARG A 87 -10.58 -3.92 1.47
CA ARG A 87 -11.78 -3.64 2.28
C ARG A 87 -11.72 -4.18 3.72
N HIS A 88 -10.92 -5.22 3.94
CA HIS A 88 -10.88 -5.97 5.20
C HIS A 88 -9.52 -5.89 5.91
N GLY A 89 -8.57 -5.19 5.30
CA GLY A 89 -7.29 -4.88 5.92
C GLY A 89 -7.23 -3.42 6.32
N GLU A 90 -6.09 -3.03 6.92
CA GLU A 90 -5.84 -1.67 7.39
C GLU A 90 -4.39 -1.25 7.11
N ILE A 91 -4.17 0.06 6.97
CA ILE A 91 -2.85 0.69 7.02
C ILE A 91 -2.71 1.41 8.37
N VAL A 92 -1.74 1.00 9.16
CA VAL A 92 -1.43 1.60 10.47
C VAL A 92 -0.11 2.35 10.36
N VAL A 93 -0.09 3.64 10.69
CA VAL A 93 1.14 4.42 10.81
C VAL A 93 1.73 4.18 12.19
N LEU A 94 2.97 3.70 12.24
CA LEU A 94 3.71 3.43 13.45
C LEU A 94 4.49 4.69 13.84
N THR A 95 4.24 5.17 15.05
CA THR A 95 4.93 6.33 15.65
C THR A 95 6.28 5.95 16.24
#